data_AF-A0A3L7TZ74-F1
#
_entry.id   AF-A0A3L7TZ74-F1
#
_cell.length_a   1.000
_cell.length_b   1.000
_cell.length_c   1.000
_cell.angle_alpha   90.00
_cell.angle_beta   90.00
_cell.angle_gamma   90.00
#
_symmetry.space_group_name_H-M   'P 1'
#
loop_
_entity.id
_entity.type
_entity.pdbx_description
1 polymer ?
#
loop_
_entity_poly.entity_id
_entity_poly.type
_entity_poly.pdbx_seq_one_letter_code
_entity_poly.pdbx_strand_id
1 'polypeptide(L)'
;MTLNELIERLEDYRDQLGEDAEVRLMTQQNWPFENTITGLASAAEINETDDDDDADVHTDAVVYIVEGTQLGYGSKRAWETAH
;
A
#
# COMPACT_ATOMS: atom_id res chain seq x y z
N MET A 1 -7.23 5.54 8.86
CA MET A 1 -7.81 4.45 8.07
C MET A 1 -8.28 3.37 9.01
N THR A 2 -9.58 3.08 9.01
CA THR A 2 -10.17 1.94 9.71
C THR A 2 -10.09 0.68 8.84
N LEU A 3 -10.41 -0.48 9.43
CA LEU A 3 -10.49 -1.74 8.68
C LEU A 3 -11.52 -1.66 7.54
N ASN A 4 -12.71 -1.12 7.80
CA ASN A 4 -13.76 -1.03 6.78
C ASN A 4 -13.35 -0.08 5.64
N GLU A 5 -12.78 1.08 5.97
CA GLU A 5 -12.28 2.02 4.96
C GLU A 5 -11.19 1.40 4.07
N LEU A 6 -10.33 0.54 4.65
CA LEU A 6 -9.32 -0.18 3.89
C LEU A 6 -9.95 -1.24 2.98
N ILE A 7 -10.91 -2.01 3.49
CA ILE A 7 -11.62 -3.03 2.71
C ILE A 7 -12.33 -2.38 1.52
N GLU A 8 -13.15 -1.35 1.76
CA GLU A 8 -13.91 -0.66 0.70
C GLU A 8 -12.98 -0.20 -0.43
N ARG A 9 -11.85 0.43 -0.09
CA ARG A 9 -10.86 0.86 -1.11
C ARG A 9 -10.21 -0.30 -1.85
N LEU A 10 -9.89 -1.39 -1.17
CA LEU A 10 -9.32 -2.57 -1.82
C LEU A 10 -10.34 -3.26 -2.74
N GLU A 11 -11.62 -3.23 -2.40
CA GLU A 11 -12.69 -3.72 -3.27
C GLU A 11 -12.83 -2.86 -4.53
N ASP A 12 -12.76 -1.54 -4.38
CA ASP A 12 -12.74 -0.62 -5.53
C ASP A 12 -11.57 -0.93 -6.48
N TYR A 13 -10.37 -1.21 -5.95
CA TYR A 13 -9.22 -1.60 -6.77
C TYR A 13 -9.35 -3.01 -7.37
N ARG A 14 -9.90 -3.97 -6.62
CA ARG A 14 -10.19 -5.33 -7.14
C ARG A 14 -11.09 -5.25 -8.37
N ASP A 15 -12.12 -4.40 -8.33
CA ASP A 15 -13.06 -4.25 -9.43
C ASP A 15 -12.39 -3.60 -10.68
N GLN A 16 -11.33 -2.81 -10.48
CA GLN A 16 -10.58 -2.14 -11.56
C GLN A 16 -9.44 -2.97 -12.14
N LEU A 17 -8.66 -3.64 -11.27
CA LEU A 17 -7.39 -4.29 -11.62
C LEU A 17 -7.50 -5.82 -11.70
N GLY A 18 -8.59 -6.40 -11.18
CA GLY A 18 -8.82 -7.84 -11.12
C GLY A 18 -8.46 -8.46 -9.77
N GLU A 19 -8.92 -9.69 -9.56
CA GLU A 19 -8.77 -10.43 -8.29
C GLU A 19 -7.32 -10.84 -7.97
N ASP A 20 -6.48 -10.93 -8.99
CA ASP A 20 -5.07 -11.32 -8.87
C ASP A 20 -4.12 -10.12 -8.69
N ALA A 21 -4.65 -8.91 -8.54
CA ALA A 21 -3.83 -7.71 -8.33
C ALA A 21 -2.99 -7.83 -7.04
N GLU A 22 -1.70 -7.57 -7.16
CA GLU A 22 -0.77 -7.72 -6.03
C GLU A 22 -0.89 -6.52 -5.08
N VAL A 23 -0.86 -6.76 -3.77
CA VAL A 23 -0.82 -5.69 -2.76
C VAL A 23 0.58 -5.59 -2.16
N ARG A 24 1.21 -4.41 -2.25
CA ARG A 24 2.55 -4.14 -1.73
C ARG A 24 2.54 -3.05 -0.68
N LEU A 25 3.50 -3.08 0.24
CA LEU A 25 3.71 -2.01 1.22
C LEU A 25 4.79 -1.05 0.71
N MET A 26 4.50 0.25 0.70
CA MET A 26 5.47 1.29 0.39
C MET A 26 5.87 2.01 1.69
N THR A 27 7.07 1.68 2.19
CA THR A 27 7.60 2.16 3.48
C THR A 27 9.06 2.58 3.37
N GLN A 28 9.50 3.50 4.24
CA GLN A 28 10.90 3.97 4.31
C GLN A 28 11.65 3.50 5.58
N GLN A 29 11.14 2.50 6.31
CA GLN A 29 11.60 2.24 7.68
C GLN A 29 12.44 0.96 7.86
N ASN A 30 13.35 1.04 8.83
CA ASN A 30 14.29 -0.03 9.20
C ASN A 30 13.98 -0.68 10.57
N TRP A 31 12.90 -0.26 11.23
CA TRP A 31 12.55 -0.65 12.60
C TRP A 31 11.08 -1.06 12.68
N PRO A 32 10.67 -1.85 13.70
CA PRO A 32 9.29 -2.23 13.86
C PRO A 32 8.51 -1.05 14.43
N PHE A 33 7.98 -0.17 13.58
CA PHE A 33 7.12 0.94 14.02
C PHE A 33 5.66 0.66 13.68
N GLU A 34 4.78 1.26 14.47
CA GLU A 34 3.37 1.40 14.13
C GLU A 34 3.22 2.70 13.35
N ASN A 35 2.70 2.63 12.13
CA ASN A 35 2.47 3.79 11.28
C ASN A 35 0.98 3.86 10.92
N THR A 36 0.46 5.07 10.74
CA THR A 36 -0.83 5.23 10.05
C THR A 36 -0.68 4.83 8.59
N ILE A 37 -1.79 4.47 7.93
CA ILE A 37 -1.86 4.35 6.47
C ILE A 37 -2.38 5.69 5.96
N THR A 38 -1.60 6.38 5.11
CA THR A 38 -2.03 7.65 4.52
C THR A 38 -3.07 7.42 3.42
N GLY A 39 -2.85 6.38 2.61
CA GLY A 39 -3.68 6.07 1.46
C GLY A 39 -3.25 4.81 0.74
N LEU A 40 -3.95 4.55 -0.35
CA LEU A 40 -3.62 3.52 -1.32
C LEU A 40 -3.37 4.22 -2.66
N ALA A 41 -2.54 3.62 -3.50
CA ALA A 41 -2.33 4.05 -4.87
C ALA A 41 -2.07 2.81 -5.73
N SER A 42 -2.72 2.73 -6.88
CA SER A 42 -2.39 1.71 -7.88
C SER A 42 -1.21 2.15 -8.73
N ALA A 43 -0.54 1.17 -9.31
CA ALA A 43 0.50 1.42 -10.28
C ALA A 43 0.00 2.19 -11.52
N ALA A 44 -1.20 1.88 -11.99
CA ALA A 44 -1.85 2.62 -13.07
C ALA A 44 -2.01 4.11 -12.71
N GLU A 45 -2.52 4.45 -11.52
CA GLU A 45 -2.66 5.84 -11.08
C GLU A 45 -1.31 6.56 -10.96
N ILE A 46 -0.26 5.86 -10.51
CA ILE A 46 1.09 6.42 -10.41
C ILE A 46 1.61 6.77 -11.81
N ASN A 47 1.51 5.82 -12.75
CA ASN A 47 1.99 5.97 -14.13
C ASN A 47 1.16 6.97 -14.97
N GLU A 48 -0.12 7.20 -14.62
CA GLU A 48 -0.95 8.22 -15.29
C GLU A 48 -0.55 9.66 -14.93
N THR A 49 0.18 9.85 -13.82
CA THR A 49 0.40 11.17 -13.22
C THR A 49 1.75 11.79 -13.60
N ASP A 50 2.68 11.03 -14.19
CA ASP A 50 4.04 11.50 -14.49
C ASP A 50 4.36 11.48 -16.00
N ASP A 51 4.84 12.60 -16.54
CA ASP A 51 5.38 12.73 -17.91
C ASP A 51 6.92 12.49 -17.92
N ASP A 52 7.54 12.26 -16.75
CA ASP A 52 8.97 11.94 -16.56
C ASP A 52 9.13 10.44 -16.19
N ASP A 53 9.62 9.62 -17.13
CA ASP A 53 9.74 8.14 -17.08
C ASP A 53 10.47 7.55 -15.83
N ASP A 54 11.15 8.37 -15.02
CA ASP A 54 12.01 7.91 -13.90
C ASP A 54 11.22 7.51 -12.62
N ALA A 55 9.91 7.79 -12.56
CA ALA A 55 9.03 7.43 -11.45
C ALA A 55 8.08 6.26 -11.74
N ASP A 56 8.09 5.74 -12.98
CA ASP A 56 7.19 4.69 -13.43
C ASP A 56 7.37 3.38 -12.66
N VAL A 57 6.24 2.75 -12.36
CA VAL A 57 6.21 1.40 -11.80
C VAL A 57 5.94 0.37 -12.89
N HIS A 58 6.77 -0.67 -12.93
CA HIS A 58 6.79 -1.66 -14.02
C HIS A 58 5.54 -2.55 -14.18
N THR A 59 4.53 -2.47 -13.32
CA THR A 59 3.39 -3.40 -13.34
C THR A 59 2.10 -2.71 -12.93
N ASP A 60 1.16 -2.55 -13.86
CA ASP A 60 -0.09 -1.80 -13.64
C ASP A 60 -1.06 -2.47 -12.64
N ALA A 61 -0.97 -3.80 -12.48
CA ALA A 61 -1.84 -4.58 -11.59
C ALA A 61 -1.29 -4.70 -10.15
N VAL A 62 -0.78 -3.59 -9.60
CA VAL A 62 -0.25 -3.51 -8.23
C VAL A 62 -0.94 -2.39 -7.48
N VAL A 63 -1.35 -2.67 -6.23
CA VAL A 63 -1.86 -1.68 -5.28
C VAL A 63 -0.87 -1.50 -4.15
N TYR A 64 -0.46 -0.27 -3.90
CA TYR A 64 0.43 0.08 -2.81
C TYR A 64 -0.36 0.59 -1.60
N ILE A 65 -0.10 0.01 -0.42
CA ILE A 65 -0.44 0.63 0.86
C ILE A 65 0.69 1.61 1.19
N VAL A 66 0.37 2.89 1.29
CA VAL A 66 1.36 3.95 1.49
C VAL A 66 1.46 4.32 2.97
N GLU A 67 2.69 4.30 3.48
CA GLU A 67 3.02 4.70 4.86
C GLU A 67 2.57 6.14 5.16
N GLY A 68 2.00 6.35 6.35
CA GLY A 68 1.69 7.65 6.93
C GLY A 68 2.62 8.02 8.09
N THR A 69 2.06 8.56 9.16
CA THR A 69 2.83 9.06 10.31
C THR A 69 3.15 7.94 11.29
N GLN A 70 4.37 7.92 11.81
CA GLN A 70 4.77 7.06 12.91
C GLN A 70 3.98 7.36 14.19
N LEU A 71 3.36 6.33 14.76
CA LEU A 71 2.64 6.34 16.04
C LEU A 71 3.53 5.88 17.20
N GLY A 72 4.46 4.96 16.96
CA GLY A 72 5.32 4.42 18.00
C GLY A 72 6.11 3.20 17.57
N TYR A 73 6.60 2.44 18.57
CA TYR A 73 7.28 1.17 18.35
C TYR A 73 6.24 0.03 18.34
N GLY A 74 6.25 -0.75 17.27
CA GLY A 74 5.47 -1.96 17.12
C GLY A 74 6.09 -3.18 17.82
N SER A 75 5.27 -4.20 17.99
CA SER A 75 5.69 -5.47 18.57
C SER A 75 6.30 -6.39 17.52
N LYS A 76 7.51 -6.93 17.79
CA LYS A 76 8.13 -7.97 16.94
C LYS A 76 7.24 -9.20 16.74
N ARG A 77 6.31 -9.46 17.66
CA ARG A 77 5.33 -10.55 17.56
C ARG A 77 4.39 -10.43 16.36
N ALA A 78 4.25 -9.23 15.78
CA ALA A 78 3.44 -9.05 14.57
C ALA A 78 3.98 -9.91 13.41
N TRP A 79 5.31 -9.94 13.22
CA TRP A 79 5.97 -10.77 12.20
C TRP A 79 5.90 -12.28 12.50
N GLU A 80 5.73 -12.66 13.76
CA GLU A 80 5.54 -14.07 14.15
C GLU A 80 4.10 -14.56 13.90
N THR A 81 3.15 -13.64 13.75
CA THR A 81 1.70 -13.94 13.68
C THR A 81 1.15 -13.83 12.25
N ALA A 82 1.77 -13.00 11.40
CA ALA A 82 1.39 -12.86 9.99
C ALA A 82 1.60 -14.19 9.25
N HIS A 83 0.56 -14.70 8.56
CA HIS A 83 0.55 -15.95 7.80
C HIS A 83 -0.19 -15.77 6.48
#